data_AF-A0A8S0U436-F1
#
_entry.id   AF-A0A8S0U436-F1
#
_cell.length_a   1.000
_cell.length_b   1.000
_cell.length_c   1.000
_cell.angle_alpha   90.00
_cell.angle_beta   90.00
_cell.angle_gamma   90.00
#
_symmetry.space_group_name_H-M   'P 1'
#
loop_
_entity.id
_entity.type
_entity.pdbx_description
1 polymer ?
#
loop_
_entity_poly.entity_id
_entity_poly.type
_entity_poly.pdbx_seq_one_letter_code
_entity_poly.pdbx_strand_id
1 'polypeptide(L)'
;MADDPQEVAEHERIFKRFDANGDGKISSSELGETLKTLGSVTPEEIQRMMAEIDTDGDGFISFEEFTVFARANRGLVKDIAKIF
;
A
#
# COMPACT_ATOMS: atom_id res chain seq x y z
N MET A 1 12.31 16.55 -12.02
CA MET A 1 11.68 15.96 -10.82
C MET A 1 12.19 14.53 -10.72
N ALA A 2 13.32 14.31 -10.05
CA ALA A 2 13.74 12.97 -9.69
C ALA A 2 13.11 12.72 -8.32
N ASP A 3 12.44 11.58 -8.17
CA ASP A 3 11.93 11.15 -6.87
C ASP A 3 13.04 11.23 -5.81
N ASP A 4 12.75 11.90 -4.70
CA ASP A 4 13.70 12.03 -3.61
C ASP A 4 14.03 10.61 -3.11
N PRO A 5 15.32 10.23 -3.04
CA PRO A 5 15.71 8.85 -2.70
C PRO A 5 15.21 8.43 -1.31
N GLN A 6 14.87 9.38 -0.45
CA GLN A 6 14.25 9.13 0.84
C GLN A 6 12.80 8.66 0.73
N GLU A 7 12.03 9.19 -0.22
CA GLU A 7 10.62 8.80 -0.42
C GLU A 7 10.53 7.39 -0.99
N VAL A 8 11.39 7.06 -1.96
CA VAL A 8 11.47 5.71 -2.53
C VAL A 8 11.81 4.69 -1.45
N ALA A 9 12.75 5.00 -0.56
CA ALA A 9 13.10 4.12 0.55
C ALA A 9 11.97 3.95 1.57
N GLU A 10 11.20 5.01 1.85
CA GLU A 10 10.02 4.92 2.73
C GLU A 10 8.92 4.09 2.07
N HIS A 11 8.63 4.33 0.78
CA HIS A 11 7.66 3.54 0.03
C HIS A 11 8.06 2.07 -0.04
N GLU A 12 9.33 1.75 -0.30
CA GLU A 12 9.80 0.35 -0.35
C GLU A 12 9.69 -0.33 1.01
N ARG A 13 10.02 0.38 2.10
CA ARG A 13 9.86 -0.14 3.45
C ARG A 13 8.40 -0.47 3.75
N ILE A 14 7.49 0.45 3.44
CA ILE A 14 6.07 0.24 3.70
C ILE A 14 5.51 -0.83 2.79
N PHE A 15 5.88 -0.82 1.51
CA PHE A 15 5.49 -1.85 0.55
C PHE A 15 5.84 -3.24 1.04
N LYS A 16 7.07 -3.45 1.54
CA LYS A 16 7.50 -4.70 2.17
C LYS A 16 6.78 -5.05 3.48
N ARG A 17 6.12 -4.09 4.12
CA ARG A 17 5.26 -4.38 5.29
C ARG A 17 3.89 -4.86 4.88
N PHE A 18 3.37 -4.35 3.77
CA PHE A 18 2.12 -4.82 3.20
C PHE A 18 2.30 -6.17 2.51
N ASP A 19 3.37 -6.33 1.73
CA ASP A 19 3.74 -7.58 1.07
C ASP A 19 4.28 -8.58 2.10
N ALA A 20 3.37 -9.26 2.78
CA ALA A 20 3.68 -10.23 3.82
C ALA A 20 4.34 -11.49 3.24
N ASN A 21 4.01 -11.82 1.99
CA ASN A 21 4.48 -13.01 1.32
C ASN A 21 5.84 -12.78 0.59
N GLY A 22 6.20 -11.53 0.30
CA GLY A 22 7.46 -11.12 -0.32
C GLY A 22 7.51 -11.30 -1.84
N ASP A 23 6.38 -11.40 -2.53
CA ASP A 23 6.30 -11.62 -3.98
C ASP A 23 6.43 -10.33 -4.80
N GLY A 24 6.58 -9.18 -4.13
CA GLY A 24 6.78 -7.89 -4.77
C GLY A 24 5.47 -7.25 -5.24
N LYS A 25 4.32 -7.70 -4.73
CA LYS A 25 2.99 -7.15 -5.01
C LYS A 25 2.07 -7.32 -3.80
N ILE A 26 1.12 -6.42 -3.62
CA ILE A 26 0.22 -6.47 -2.46
C ILE A 26 -1.13 -7.00 -2.91
N SER A 27 -1.55 -8.14 -2.39
CA SER A 27 -2.89 -8.68 -2.64
C SER A 27 -3.97 -7.99 -1.81
N SER A 28 -5.25 -8.13 -2.22
CA SER A 28 -6.40 -7.63 -1.43
C SER A 28 -6.40 -8.12 0.02
N SER A 29 -5.93 -9.36 0.23
CA SER A 29 -5.88 -9.96 1.56
C SER A 29 -4.82 -9.27 2.43
N GLU A 30 -3.62 -9.07 1.88
CA GLU A 30 -2.50 -8.40 2.54
C GLU A 30 -2.75 -6.92 2.84
N LEU A 31 -3.35 -6.23 1.86
CA LEU A 31 -3.84 -4.87 2.04
C LEU A 31 -4.84 -4.82 3.21
N GLY A 32 -5.77 -5.77 3.24
CA GLY A 32 -6.77 -5.87 4.28
C GLY A 32 -6.22 -6.17 5.68
N GLU A 33 -5.22 -7.04 5.81
CA GLU A 33 -4.57 -7.32 7.10
C GLU A 33 -3.84 -6.11 7.65
N THR A 34 -3.14 -5.37 6.79
CA THR A 34 -2.43 -4.16 7.19
C THR A 34 -3.41 -3.05 7.56
N LEU A 35 -4.44 -2.83 6.75
CA LEU A 35 -5.49 -1.83 6.99
C LEU A 35 -6.29 -2.13 8.26
N LYS A 36 -6.57 -3.41 8.56
CA LYS A 36 -7.18 -3.85 9.83
C LYS A 36 -6.36 -3.43 11.05
N THR A 37 -5.04 -3.30 10.90
CA THR A 37 -4.15 -2.88 11.99
C THR A 37 -4.25 -1.37 12.25
N LEU A 38 -4.58 -0.57 11.24
CA LEU A 38 -4.86 0.87 11.39
C LEU A 38 -6.28 1.17 11.88
N GLY A 39 -7.25 0.29 11.63
CA GLY A 39 -8.62 0.46 12.08
C GLY A 39 -9.58 -0.64 11.58
N SER A 40 -10.86 -0.54 11.95
CA SER A 40 -11.89 -1.48 11.50
C SER A 40 -12.33 -1.18 10.06
N VAL A 41 -11.55 -1.64 9.08
CA VAL A 41 -11.87 -1.50 7.66
C VAL A 41 -12.59 -2.77 7.17
N THR A 42 -13.65 -2.59 6.39
CA THR A 42 -14.47 -3.71 5.88
C THR A 42 -13.86 -4.31 4.60
N PRO A 43 -14.16 -5.59 4.27
CA PRO A 43 -13.73 -6.18 3.01
C PRO A 43 -14.20 -5.39 1.77
N GLU A 44 -15.37 -4.76 1.86
CA GLU A 44 -15.91 -3.93 0.79
C GLU A 44 -15.09 -2.64 0.58
N GLU A 45 -14.65 -1.99 1.67
CA GLU A 45 -13.73 -0.85 1.58
C GLU A 45 -12.36 -1.25 1.05
N ILE A 46 -11.85 -2.42 1.44
CA ILE A 46 -10.59 -2.95 0.92
C ILE A 46 -10.69 -3.19 -0.59
N GLN A 47 -11.80 -3.78 -1.08
CA GLN A 47 -12.04 -3.95 -2.51
C GLN A 47 -12.15 -2.62 -3.25
N ARG A 48 -12.81 -1.62 -2.67
CA ARG A 48 -12.89 -0.28 -3.28
C ARG A 48 -11.53 0.39 -3.35
N MET A 49 -10.78 0.39 -2.25
CA MET A 49 -9.42 0.94 -2.23
C MET A 49 -8.53 0.20 -3.21
N MET A 50 -8.63 -1.12 -3.27
CA MET A 50 -7.87 -1.89 -4.25
C MET A 50 -8.24 -1.48 -5.67
N ALA A 51 -9.52 -1.41 -6.03
CA ALA A 51 -9.93 -0.96 -7.35
C ALA A 51 -9.57 0.51 -7.68
N GLU A 52 -9.32 1.35 -6.66
CA GLU A 52 -8.82 2.72 -6.86
C GLU A 52 -7.30 2.77 -7.08
N ILE A 53 -6.55 1.79 -6.59
CA ILE A 53 -5.08 1.73 -6.66
C ILE A 53 -4.62 0.83 -7.81
N ASP A 54 -5.23 -0.34 -7.94
CA ASP A 54 -5.06 -1.34 -8.99
C ASP A 54 -5.64 -0.78 -10.28
N THR A 55 -4.76 -0.14 -11.05
CA THR A 55 -5.11 0.52 -12.31
C THR A 55 -5.07 -0.43 -13.49
N ASP A 56 -4.28 -1.50 -13.39
CA ASP A 56 -4.19 -2.52 -14.44
C ASP A 56 -5.26 -3.62 -14.31
N GLY A 57 -5.82 -3.77 -13.11
CA GLY A 57 -6.91 -4.68 -12.79
C GLY A 57 -6.45 -6.12 -12.60
N ASP A 58 -5.19 -6.34 -12.21
CA ASP A 58 -4.64 -7.69 -11.99
C ASP A 58 -5.04 -8.28 -10.62
N GLY A 59 -5.66 -7.46 -9.75
CA GLY A 59 -6.06 -7.83 -8.41
C GLY A 59 -4.92 -7.74 -7.38
N PHE A 60 -3.81 -7.13 -7.76
CA PHE A 60 -2.65 -6.85 -6.93
C PHE A 60 -2.25 -5.38 -7.05
N ILE A 61 -1.44 -4.91 -6.12
CA ILE A 61 -0.87 -3.55 -6.18
C ILE A 61 0.63 -3.70 -6.36
N SER A 62 1.11 -3.25 -7.51
CA SER A 62 2.53 -3.23 -7.84
C SER A 62 3.26 -2.09 -7.12
N PHE A 63 4.58 -2.15 -7.02
CA PHE A 63 5.38 -1.10 -6.37
C PHE A 63 5.16 0.29 -7.00
N GLU A 64 4.98 0.36 -8.31
CA GLU A 64 4.67 1.63 -9.01
C GLU A 64 3.31 2.19 -8.58
N GLU A 65 2.26 1.36 -8.57
CA GLU A 65 0.90 1.76 -8.17
C GLU A 65 0.85 2.16 -6.70
N PHE A 66 1.52 1.38 -5.84
CA PHE A 66 1.70 1.73 -4.44
C PHE A 66 2.40 3.07 -4.28
N THR A 67 3.45 3.35 -5.07
CA THR A 67 4.18 4.61 -5.02
C THR A 67 3.30 5.80 -5.40
N VAL A 68 2.44 5.65 -6.41
CA VAL A 68 1.46 6.68 -6.80
C VAL A 68 0.45 6.90 -5.66
N PHE A 69 -0.09 5.81 -5.11
CA PHE A 69 -1.01 5.88 -3.97
C PHE A 69 -0.36 6.50 -2.74
N ALA A 70 0.88 6.14 -2.42
CA ALA A 70 1.62 6.64 -1.27
C ALA A 70 1.92 8.13 -1.41
N ARG A 71 2.18 8.62 -2.63
CA ARG A 71 2.31 10.06 -2.90
C ARG A 71 0.99 10.79 -2.70
N ALA A 72 -0.13 10.21 -3.13
CA ALA A 72 -1.46 10.79 -2.93
C ALA A 72 -1.91 10.74 -1.45
N ASN A 73 -1.51 9.70 -0.73
CA ASN A 73 -1.95 9.38 0.63
C ASN A 73 -0.79 9.30 1.62
N ARG A 74 0.12 10.29 1.58
CA ARG A 74 1.30 10.33 2.47
C ARG A 74 0.96 10.27 3.95
N GLY A 75 -0.19 10.80 4.36
CA GLY A 75 -0.64 10.75 5.75
C GLY A 75 -0.86 9.32 6.23
N LEU A 76 -1.68 8.58 5.48
CA LEU A 76 -1.97 7.16 5.74
C LEU A 76 -0.68 6.36 5.81
N VAL A 77 0.16 6.42 4.77
CA VAL A 77 1.42 5.67 4.69
C VAL A 77 2.34 5.96 5.87
N LYS A 78 2.40 7.21 6.33
CA LYS A 78 3.18 7.59 7.52
C LYS A 78 2.61 7.05 8.82
N ASP A 79 1.30 6.89 8.94
CA ASP A 79 0.71 6.30 10.14
C ASP A 79 0.97 4.79 10.18
N ILE A 80 0.93 4.11 9.03
CA ILE A 80 1.36 2.69 8.92
C ILE A 80 2.83 2.56 9.31
N ALA A 81 3.68 3.47 8.81
CA ALA A 81 5.12 3.50 9.11
C ALA A 81 5.44 3.68 10.61
N LYS A 82 4.52 4.25 11.39
CA LYS A 82 4.70 4.45 12.84
C LYS A 82 4.17 3.29 13.68
N ILE A 83 3.26 2.49 13.13
CA ILE A 83 2.65 1.35 13.83
C ILE A 83 3.61 0.16 13.90
N PHE A 84 4.52 0.06 12.94
CA PHE A 84 5.50 -1.05 12.78
C PHE A 84 6.95 -0.57 12.84
#